data_AF-A0A2J6RME7-F1
#
_entry.id   AF-A0A2J6RME7-F1
#
_cell.length_a   1.000
_cell.length_b   1.000
_cell.length_c   1.000
_cell.angle_alpha   90.00
_cell.angle_beta   90.00
_cell.angle_gamma   90.00
#
_symmetry.space_group_name_H-M   'P 1'
#
loop_
_entity.id
_entity.type
_entity.pdbx_description
1 polymer ?
#
loop_
_entity_poly.entity_id
_entity_poly.type
_entity_poly.pdbx_seq_one_letter_code
_entity_poly.pdbx_strand_id
1 'polypeptide(L)'
;MPPRNQQHGQSSNRVKKKKKKKFAADPQDVVGLYAGEDRGEKPLNIHKDVACFYSPVFKAAFNSQFIEGEEQKCRLEDTNPRTVRLLIHGSPSPCNF
;
A
#
# COMPACT_ATOMS: atom_id res chain seq x y z
N MET A 1 51.52 -5.68 16.96
CA MET A 1 50.13 -5.58 16.47
C MET A 1 49.31 -6.67 17.14
N PRO A 2 48.23 -6.36 17.88
CA PRO A 2 47.35 -7.37 18.46
C PRO A 2 46.25 -7.80 17.47
N PRO A 3 45.71 -9.03 17.58
CA PRO A 3 44.57 -9.47 16.77
C PRO A 3 43.26 -8.89 17.31
N ARG A 4 42.41 -8.42 16.39
CA ARG A 4 41.07 -7.88 16.66
C ARG A 4 40.11 -9.06 16.84
N ASN A 5 39.65 -9.30 18.07
CA ASN A 5 38.66 -10.32 18.37
C ASN A 5 37.35 -9.68 18.87
N GLN A 6 36.25 -10.29 18.42
CA GLN A 6 34.91 -10.38 19.01
C GLN A 6 33.76 -9.44 18.56
N GLN A 7 32.80 -10.12 17.93
CA GLN A 7 31.35 -10.23 18.22
C GLN A 7 30.45 -8.99 18.07
N HIS A 8 29.35 -9.17 17.34
CA HIS A 8 27.96 -8.71 17.55
C HIS A 8 27.19 -9.05 16.26
N GLY A 9 26.00 -9.62 16.21
CA GLY A 9 25.05 -10.12 17.19
C GLY A 9 23.90 -10.73 16.38
N GLN A 10 23.36 -11.85 16.84
CA GLN A 10 22.24 -12.54 16.18
C GLN A 10 21.00 -11.63 16.24
N SER A 11 20.54 -11.12 15.10
CA SER A 11 19.28 -10.37 15.02
C SER A 11 18.11 -11.33 15.20
N SER A 12 17.49 -11.27 16.37
CA SER A 12 16.33 -12.07 16.76
C SER A 12 15.10 -11.68 15.94
N ASN A 13 14.67 -12.57 15.04
CA ASN A 13 13.45 -12.41 14.25
C ASN A 13 12.20 -12.58 15.13
N ARG A 14 11.73 -11.48 15.73
CA ARG A 14 10.46 -11.45 16.46
C ARG A 14 9.29 -11.39 15.47
N VAL A 15 8.70 -12.54 15.14
CA VAL A 15 7.43 -12.62 14.40
C VAL A 15 6.32 -12.01 15.26
N LYS A 16 5.98 -10.74 15.02
CA LYS A 16 4.88 -10.05 15.71
C LYS A 16 3.54 -10.48 15.11
N LYS A 17 2.71 -11.18 15.89
CA LYS A 17 1.32 -11.51 15.54
C LYS A 17 0.53 -10.22 15.23
N LYS A 18 0.02 -10.07 14.00
CA LYS A 18 -0.71 -8.88 13.54
C LYS A 18 -2.13 -8.88 14.14
N LYS A 19 -2.43 -7.92 15.02
CA LYS A 19 -3.81 -7.61 15.46
C LYS A 19 -4.62 -7.11 14.26
N LYS A 20 -5.86 -7.59 14.09
CA LYS A 20 -6.78 -7.10 13.05
C LYS A 20 -7.08 -5.61 13.34
N LYS A 21 -6.66 -4.72 12.43
CA LYS A 21 -6.88 -3.29 12.56
C LYS A 21 -8.34 -2.97 12.24
N LYS A 22 -8.95 -2.11 13.05
CA LYS A 22 -10.17 -1.41 12.65
C LYS A 22 -9.72 -0.18 11.85
N PHE A 23 -10.25 -0.04 10.64
CA PHE A 23 -10.00 1.13 9.82
C PHE A 23 -10.78 2.30 10.42
N ALA A 24 -10.08 3.29 10.97
CA ALA A 24 -10.69 4.55 11.40
C ALA A 24 -10.78 5.41 10.14
N ALA A 25 -11.85 5.24 9.37
CA ALA A 25 -12.00 5.93 8.09
C ALA A 25 -12.32 7.40 8.36
N ASP A 26 -11.30 8.26 8.38
CA ASP A 26 -11.50 9.67 8.07
C ASP A 26 -12.07 9.73 6.63
N PRO A 27 -13.29 10.24 6.42
CA PRO A 27 -13.89 10.34 5.10
C PRO A 27 -13.03 11.11 4.10
N GLN A 28 -12.14 11.99 4.59
CA GLN A 28 -11.30 12.85 3.76
C GLN A 28 -9.93 12.22 3.42
N ASP A 29 -9.51 11.17 4.13
CA ASP A 29 -8.21 10.51 3.91
C ASP A 29 -8.30 9.45 2.79
N VAL A 30 -8.41 9.95 1.56
CA VAL A 30 -8.53 9.15 0.34
C VAL A 30 -7.32 9.36 -0.57
N VAL A 31 -6.89 8.26 -1.21
CA VAL A 31 -5.80 8.23 -2.20
C VAL A 31 -6.36 7.78 -3.55
N GLY A 32 -5.79 8.32 -4.62
CA GLY A 32 -6.16 7.97 -6.00
C GLY A 32 -5.18 6.98 -6.62
N LEU A 33 -5.68 5.83 -7.09
CA LEU A 33 -4.89 4.86 -7.84
C LEU A 33 -5.24 4.93 -9.33
N TYR A 34 -4.26 5.25 -10.15
CA TYR A 34 -4.37 5.25 -11.61
C TYR A 34 -3.78 3.96 -12.16
N ALA A 35 -4.51 3.32 -13.06
CA ALA A 35 -4.00 2.20 -13.83
C ALA A 35 -3.51 2.69 -15.20
N GLY A 36 -2.63 1.90 -15.83
CA GLY A 36 -2.09 2.17 -17.15
C GLY A 36 -1.28 3.45 -17.29
N GLU A 37 -0.75 3.66 -18.49
CA GLU A 37 0.00 4.86 -18.88
C GLU A 37 -0.91 6.05 -19.25
N ASP A 38 -2.20 5.79 -19.54
CA ASP A 38 -3.13 6.79 -20.09
C ASP A 38 -3.49 7.88 -19.08
N ARG A 39 -2.99 9.11 -19.29
CA ARG A 39 -3.24 10.24 -18.38
C ARG A 39 -4.71 10.69 -18.24
N GLY A 40 -5.61 10.23 -19.11
CA GLY A 40 -7.06 10.47 -19.04
C GLY A 40 -7.85 9.44 -18.21
N GLU A 41 -7.20 8.37 -17.72
CA GLU A 41 -7.90 7.32 -16.98
C GLU A 41 -8.37 7.81 -15.59
N LYS A 42 -9.59 7.42 -15.19
CA LYS A 42 -10.19 7.84 -13.92
C LYS A 42 -9.51 7.12 -12.75
N PRO A 43 -9.14 7.84 -11.68
CA PRO A 43 -8.56 7.21 -10.51
C PRO A 43 -9.61 6.36 -9.78
N LEU A 44 -9.14 5.25 -9.20
CA LEU A 44 -9.88 4.53 -8.18
C LEU A 44 -9.55 5.16 -6.83
N ASN A 45 -10.52 5.88 -6.26
CA ASN A 45 -10.38 6.52 -4.96
C ASN A 45 -10.65 5.50 -3.85
N ILE A 46 -9.69 5.37 -2.93
CA ILE A 46 -9.79 4.45 -1.79
C ILE A 46 -9.26 5.12 -0.53
N HIS A 47 -9.71 4.66 0.64
CA HIS A 47 -9.12 5.14 1.89
C HIS A 47 -7.65 4.76 1.99
N LYS A 48 -6.81 5.75 2.36
CA LYS A 48 -5.36 5.59 2.49
C LYS A 48 -5.00 4.43 3.40
N ASP A 49 -5.69 4.30 4.53
CA ASP A 49 -5.50 3.21 5.48
C ASP A 49 -5.74 1.83 4.89
N VAL A 50 -6.73 1.69 3.99
CA VAL A 50 -7.03 0.44 3.29
C VAL A 50 -5.90 0.12 2.31
N ALA A 51 -5.47 1.11 1.51
CA ALA A 51 -4.35 0.97 0.58
C ALA A 51 -3.07 0.52 1.30
N CYS A 52 -2.73 1.21 2.39
CA CYS A 52 -1.54 0.98 3.20
C CYS A 52 -1.60 -0.34 3.98
N PHE A 53 -2.79 -0.87 4.24
CA PHE A 53 -2.97 -2.16 4.90
C PHE A 53 -2.67 -3.33 3.96
N TYR A 54 -3.18 -3.26 2.72
CA TYR A 54 -3.00 -4.33 1.73
C TYR A 54 -1.64 -4.27 1.03
N SER A 55 -1.03 -3.09 0.92
CA SER A 55 0.23 -2.91 0.21
C SER A 55 1.27 -2.13 1.02
N PRO A 56 2.39 -2.76 1.41
CA PRO A 56 3.53 -2.05 1.99
C PRO A 56 4.10 -0.98 1.04
N VAL A 57 3.96 -1.17 -0.28
CA VAL A 57 4.38 -0.20 -1.29
C VAL A 57 3.54 1.07 -1.20
N PHE A 58 2.21 0.94 -1.12
CA PHE A 58 1.32 2.09 -0.91
C PHE A 58 1.56 2.75 0.44
N LYS A 59 1.86 1.97 1.47
CA LYS A 59 2.26 2.52 2.76
C LYS A 59 3.54 3.36 2.66
N ALA A 60 4.55 2.89 1.93
CA ALA A 60 5.78 3.65 1.74
C ALA A 60 5.52 4.89 0.89
N ALA A 61 4.82 4.75 -0.25
CA ALA A 61 4.53 5.85 -1.18
C ALA A 61 3.72 6.98 -0.51
N PHE A 62 2.54 6.67 0.04
CA PHE A 62 1.63 7.69 0.57
C PHE A 62 2.04 8.32 1.90
N ASN A 63 3.03 7.75 2.59
CA ASN A 63 3.60 8.30 3.83
C ASN A 63 5.03 8.84 3.62
N SER A 64 5.42 9.08 2.37
CA SER A 64 6.73 9.65 2.02
C SER A 64 6.62 11.14 1.65
N GLN A 65 7.77 11.76 1.40
CA GLN A 65 7.90 13.09 0.80
C GLN A 65 8.09 13.02 -0.73
N PHE A 66 7.79 11.87 -1.36
CA PHE A 66 7.76 11.76 -2.82
C PHE A 66 6.43 12.28 -3.37
N ILE A 67 6.36 12.43 -4.70
CA ILE A 67 5.19 13.01 -5.38
C ILE A 67 3.90 12.24 -5.08
N GLU A 68 3.96 10.92 -4.88
CA GLU A 68 2.79 10.13 -4.51
C GLU A 68 2.27 10.46 -3.11
N GLY A 69 3.18 10.80 -2.18
CA GLY A 69 2.87 11.23 -0.83
C GLY A 69 2.39 12.68 -0.78
N GLU A 70 2.87 13.55 -1.65
CA GLU A 70 2.39 14.94 -1.71
C GLU A 70 1.02 15.02 -2.39
N GLU A 71 0.84 14.33 -3.51
CA GLU A 71 -0.41 14.38 -4.28
C GLU A 71 -1.48 13.40 -3.80
N GLN A 72 -1.12 12.47 -2.91
CA GLN A 72 -1.97 11.34 -2.51
C GLN A 72 -2.46 10.52 -3.73
N LYS A 73 -1.60 10.36 -4.75
CA LYS A 73 -1.90 9.66 -6.01
C LYS A 73 -0.77 8.73 -6.38
N CYS A 74 -1.09 7.56 -6.89
CA CYS A 74 -0.08 6.63 -7.40
C CYS A 74 -0.53 6.08 -8.75
N ARG A 75 0.41 6.04 -9.70
CA ARG A 75 0.18 5.51 -11.05
C ARG A 75 0.86 4.17 -11.20
N LEU A 76 0.10 3.19 -11.69
CA LEU A 76 0.52 1.82 -11.92
C LEU A 76 0.51 1.56 -13.43
N GLU A 77 1.60 1.94 -14.09
CA GLU A 77 1.75 1.93 -15.56
C GLU A 77 1.58 0.51 -16.13
N ASP A 78 2.17 -0.49 -15.50
CA ASP A 78 2.12 -1.90 -15.95
C ASP A 78 0.86 -2.67 -15.50
N THR A 79 -0.15 -1.97 -14.97
CA THR A 79 -1.32 -2.62 -14.37
C THR A 79 -2.61 -2.16 -15.03
N ASN A 80 -3.53 -3.10 -15.25
CA ASN A 80 -4.86 -2.77 -15.75
C ASN A 80 -5.82 -2.38 -14.60
N PRO A 81 -6.87 -1.58 -14.88
CA PRO A 81 -7.83 -1.13 -13.86
C PRO A 81 -8.54 -2.27 -13.12
N ARG A 82 -8.77 -3.42 -13.78
CA ARG A 82 -9.43 -4.58 -13.18
C ARG A 82 -8.57 -5.20 -12.08
N THR A 83 -7.27 -5.31 -12.29
CA THR A 83 -6.31 -5.83 -11.31
C THR A 83 -6.26 -4.93 -10.08
N VAL A 84 -6.22 -3.61 -10.28
CA VAL A 84 -6.26 -2.65 -9.15
C VAL A 84 -7.55 -2.82 -8.35
N ARG A 85 -8.71 -2.88 -9.01
CA ARG A 85 -9.99 -3.15 -8.34
C ARG A 85 -10.02 -4.47 -7.58
N LEU A 86 -9.47 -5.53 -8.16
CA LEU A 86 -9.43 -6.86 -7.54
C LEU A 86 -8.59 -6.85 -6.26
N LEU A 87 -7.45 -6.16 -6.26
CA LEU A 87 -6.58 -6.03 -5.08
C LEU A 87 -7.27 -5.33 -3.91
N ILE A 88 -8.18 -4.40 -4.20
CA ILE A 88 -8.80 -3.52 -3.19
C ILE A 88 -10.13 -4.07 -2.71
N HIS A 89 -11.01 -4.45 -3.64
CA HIS A 89 -12.37 -4.87 -3.32
C HIS A 89 -12.51 -6.40 -3.22
N GLY A 90 -11.48 -7.15 -3.61
CA GLY A 90 -11.58 -8.60 -3.77
C GLY A 90 -12.36 -8.99 -5.03
N SER A 91 -12.52 -10.30 -5.26
CA SER A 91 -13.38 -10.79 -6.35
C SER A 91 -14.80 -10.28 -6.14
N PRO A 92 -15.47 -9.68 -7.15
CA PRO A 92 -16.90 -9.39 -7.04
C PRO A 92 -17.61 -10.71 -6.72
N SER A 93 -18.13 -10.81 -5.50
CA SER A 93 -19.01 -11.92 -5.17
C SER A 93 -20.21 -11.77 -6.09
N PRO A 94 -20.68 -12.82 -6.78
CA PRO A 94 -21.95 -12.77 -7.50
C PRO A 94 -23.05 -12.69 -6.44
N CYS A 95 -23.33 -11.49 -5.97
CA CYS A 95 -24.54 -11.20 -5.21
C CYS A 95 -25.68 -11.21 -6.24
N ASN A 96 -26.25 -12.38 -6.49
CA ASN A 96 -27.53 -12.50 -7.19
C ASN A 96 -28.62 -11.88 -6.28
N PHE A 97 -29.36 -10.93 -6.83
CA PHE A 97 -30.64 -10.43 -6.27
C PHE A 97 -31.79 -11.26 -6.84
#